data_AF-A0A8C5CIT5-F1
#
_entry.id   AF-A0A8C5CIT5-F1
#
_cell.length_a   1.000
_cell.length_b   1.000
_cell.length_c   1.000
_cell.angle_alpha   90.00
_cell.angle_beta   90.00
_cell.angle_gamma   90.00
#
_symmetry.space_group_name_H-M   'P 1'
#
loop_
_entity.id
_entity.type
_entity.pdbx_description
1 polymer ?
#
loop_
_entity_poly.entity_id
_entity_poly.type
_entity_poly.pdbx_seq_one_letter_code
_entity_poly.pdbx_strand_id
1 'polypeptide(L)'
;MALRSSIFLSFITSVKIRCPSTCSCSKESIICVGGTNVPRISPNDINSLSLVNGTFSEIKEAMFSHMQSLQLLLLNSNSLTTIRDDAFSGLPHLEYLFIESNQLETASKYSFRGLRDLTHLSLANNKIKALPRDLFFDLDSLIELDLRGNAFECDCRAKWLMSWLKSTNATVSDVLCAGPEAMKGKRLNDMTSLHNECTSTDFTLHQSVASESLSVDTFTYKNDVYVAIAAPNTESCMVMQWDHIEMNFRTYDNITGQSIVGCKAVVIQSLVFVIVAQLFGGSHIYQFDDDQSRFNKFQDIEVSKISKPNDIETFQIAGDWFFVIADSSKAGLSTLYKWNGKGFYSHQSLHEWFRDTDAEFLDVDGKAHLILASRSQVPVIYQWSRSNQKFVQQGEIPNMEDVVAVKHFRVKEELYLAMTRYIGDSKLLHWGAKQFVEIQALPSRGSMILQPFSFKERHYLALGSDYTFSQIYLWDAQEKQFERFKEVYIQAPRSFTLVSTGRRDFIFSSSFKGNTQIFEHIIIDLSL
;
A
#
# COMPACT_ATOMS: atom_id res chain seq x y z
N MET A 1 -90.74 -34.97 -21.60
CA MET A 1 -89.49 -35.07 -22.38
C MET A 1 -88.38 -35.47 -21.40
N ALA A 2 -87.60 -36.49 -21.76
CA ALA A 2 -86.99 -37.47 -20.85
C ALA A 2 -85.69 -37.03 -20.12
N LEU A 3 -85.42 -37.73 -19.01
CA LEU A 3 -84.15 -37.83 -18.28
C LEU A 3 -83.03 -38.53 -19.09
N ARG A 4 -81.77 -38.16 -18.81
CA ARG A 4 -80.57 -39.00 -18.52
C ARG A 4 -79.32 -38.10 -18.54
N SER A 5 -78.64 -37.78 -17.43
CA SER A 5 -77.65 -38.59 -16.69
C SER A 5 -76.54 -39.19 -17.57
N SER A 6 -75.33 -38.63 -17.50
CA SER A 6 -74.08 -39.36 -17.71
C SER A 6 -72.94 -38.69 -16.94
N ILE A 7 -72.48 -39.41 -15.93
CA ILE A 7 -71.30 -39.18 -15.11
C ILE A 7 -70.07 -39.48 -15.98
N PHE A 8 -69.10 -38.56 -16.05
CA PHE A 8 -67.75 -38.89 -16.52
C PHE A 8 -66.82 -38.93 -15.30
N LEU A 9 -66.42 -40.14 -14.91
CA LEU A 9 -65.35 -40.35 -13.94
C LEU A 9 -64.04 -39.80 -14.48
N SER A 10 -63.41 -38.96 -13.67
CA SER A 10 -61.99 -38.63 -13.74
C SER A 10 -61.17 -39.91 -13.60
N PHE A 11 -60.51 -40.34 -14.67
CA PHE A 11 -59.33 -41.20 -14.59
C PHE A 11 -58.10 -40.30 -14.46
N ILE A 12 -57.66 -40.07 -13.22
CA ILE A 12 -56.29 -39.60 -12.95
C ILE A 12 -55.38 -40.79 -13.29
N THR A 13 -54.81 -40.76 -14.48
CA THR A 13 -53.71 -41.67 -14.84
C THR A 13 -52.48 -41.23 -14.05
N SER A 14 -52.09 -42.02 -13.04
CA SER A 14 -50.81 -41.85 -12.37
C SER A 14 -49.69 -41.97 -13.41
N VAL A 15 -48.99 -40.88 -13.70
CA VAL A 15 -47.74 -40.94 -14.47
C VAL A 15 -46.78 -41.81 -13.66
N LYS A 16 -46.51 -43.03 -14.14
CA LYS A 16 -45.46 -43.88 -13.58
C LYS A 16 -44.13 -43.16 -13.79
N ILE A 17 -43.64 -42.52 -12.73
CA ILE A 17 -42.29 -41.97 -12.64
C ILE A 17 -41.31 -43.10 -12.97
N ARG A 18 -40.62 -43.01 -14.12
CA ARG A 18 -39.61 -44.00 -14.50
C ARG A 18 -38.29 -43.62 -13.85
N CYS A 19 -37.79 -44.49 -12.99
CA CYS A 19 -36.42 -44.39 -12.48
C CYS A 19 -35.44 -44.44 -13.67
N PRO A 20 -34.47 -43.52 -13.76
CA PRO A 20 -33.42 -43.57 -14.78
C PRO A 20 -32.65 -44.88 -14.72
N SER A 21 -32.15 -45.36 -15.87
CA SER A 21 -31.43 -46.64 -15.96
C SER A 21 -30.12 -46.66 -15.15
N THR A 22 -29.54 -45.50 -14.88
CA THR A 22 -28.33 -45.34 -14.05
C THR A 22 -28.67 -45.19 -12.56
N CYS A 23 -29.94 -45.28 -12.19
CA CYS A 23 -30.41 -45.05 -10.82
C CYS A 23 -31.22 -46.22 -10.28
N SER A 24 -31.14 -46.41 -8.97
CA SER A 24 -32.02 -47.24 -8.17
C SER A 24 -32.91 -46.32 -7.33
N CYS A 25 -34.23 -46.39 -7.53
CA CYS A 25 -35.19 -45.53 -6.88
C CYS A 25 -36.07 -46.34 -5.93
N SER A 26 -36.15 -45.90 -4.68
CA SER A 26 -37.11 -46.36 -3.67
C SER A 26 -38.21 -45.31 -3.47
N LYS A 27 -39.06 -45.48 -2.45
CA LYS A 27 -40.08 -44.48 -2.11
C LYS A 27 -39.50 -43.18 -1.57
N GLU A 28 -38.36 -43.26 -0.86
CA GLU A 28 -37.79 -42.13 -0.11
C GLU A 28 -36.35 -41.82 -0.53
N SER A 29 -35.73 -42.66 -1.36
CA SER A 29 -34.33 -42.53 -1.75
C SER A 29 -34.06 -42.80 -3.22
N ILE A 30 -33.12 -42.06 -3.81
CA ILE A 30 -32.62 -42.26 -5.16
C ILE A 30 -31.09 -42.39 -5.09
N ILE A 31 -30.55 -43.49 -5.63
CA ILE A 31 -29.11 -43.72 -5.73
C ILE A 31 -28.75 -43.87 -7.21
N CYS A 32 -27.94 -42.97 -7.75
CA CYS A 32 -27.46 -43.02 -9.12
C CYS A 32 -25.95 -43.29 -9.18
N VAL A 33 -25.55 -44.20 -10.06
CA VAL A 33 -24.15 -44.55 -10.30
C VAL A 33 -23.82 -44.32 -11.77
N GLY A 34 -22.75 -43.56 -12.06
CA GLY A 34 -22.32 -43.30 -13.45
C GLY A 34 -23.19 -42.28 -14.21
N GLY A 35 -23.96 -41.46 -13.50
CA GLY A 35 -24.82 -40.45 -14.11
C GLY A 35 -24.04 -39.25 -14.67
N THR A 36 -24.46 -38.72 -15.82
CA THR A 36 -23.88 -37.50 -16.43
C THR A 36 -24.63 -36.23 -16.03
N ASN A 37 -25.81 -36.34 -15.43
CA ASN A 37 -26.68 -35.23 -15.03
C ASN A 37 -27.48 -35.60 -13.76
N VAL A 38 -27.93 -34.58 -13.04
CA VAL A 38 -28.89 -34.75 -11.93
C VAL A 38 -30.20 -35.33 -12.48
N PRO A 39 -30.74 -36.41 -11.88
CA PRO A 39 -31.95 -37.05 -12.36
C PRO A 39 -33.14 -36.08 -12.26
N ARG A 40 -33.80 -35.79 -13.39
CA ARG A 40 -35.04 -34.97 -13.45
C ARG A 40 -36.24 -35.80 -13.01
N ILE A 41 -36.28 -36.17 -11.74
CA ILE A 41 -37.38 -36.91 -11.13
C ILE A 41 -37.99 -35.98 -10.09
N SER A 42 -39.32 -35.81 -10.10
CA SER A 42 -40.01 -34.93 -9.16
C SER A 42 -40.95 -35.71 -8.22
N PRO A 43 -40.48 -36.64 -7.36
CA PRO A 43 -41.33 -37.17 -6.31
C PRO A 43 -41.25 -36.20 -5.13
N ASN A 44 -42.40 -35.70 -4.67
CA ASN A 44 -42.47 -34.75 -3.55
C ASN A 44 -42.02 -35.36 -2.20
N ASP A 45 -41.73 -36.67 -2.16
CA ASP A 45 -41.46 -37.44 -0.93
C ASP A 45 -40.04 -38.05 -0.88
N ILE A 46 -39.11 -37.61 -1.76
CA ILE A 46 -37.71 -38.08 -1.68
C ILE A 46 -36.97 -37.30 -0.60
N ASN A 47 -36.46 -38.05 0.38
CA ASN A 47 -35.69 -37.51 1.49
C ASN A 47 -34.18 -37.68 1.25
N SER A 48 -33.75 -38.61 0.40
CA SER A 48 -32.33 -38.91 0.18
C SER A 48 -31.96 -39.03 -1.30
N LEU A 49 -30.92 -38.32 -1.74
CA LEU A 49 -30.34 -38.42 -3.08
C LEU A 49 -28.85 -38.71 -2.99
N SER A 50 -28.39 -39.75 -3.69
CA SER A 50 -26.97 -40.09 -3.79
C SER A 50 -26.54 -40.18 -5.26
N LEU A 51 -25.52 -39.41 -5.64
CA LEU A 51 -24.91 -39.41 -6.97
C LEU A 51 -23.44 -39.82 -6.83
N VAL A 52 -23.11 -41.00 -7.36
CA VAL A 52 -21.80 -41.65 -7.18
C VAL A 52 -21.16 -41.97 -8.53
N ASN A 53 -19.84 -41.76 -8.65
CA ASN A 53 -19.06 -42.10 -9.85
C ASN A 53 -19.61 -41.47 -11.15
N GLY A 54 -20.21 -40.29 -11.06
CA GLY A 54 -20.73 -39.53 -12.20
C GLY A 54 -19.68 -38.62 -12.83
N THR A 55 -20.03 -38.03 -13.98
CA THR A 55 -19.12 -37.17 -14.75
C THR A 55 -19.57 -35.72 -14.84
N PHE A 56 -20.59 -35.30 -14.08
CA PHE A 56 -21.03 -33.92 -14.08
C PHE A 56 -19.99 -33.05 -13.35
N SER A 57 -19.60 -31.94 -13.99
CA SER A 57 -18.51 -31.08 -13.52
C SER A 57 -18.98 -29.91 -12.65
N GLU A 58 -20.29 -29.66 -12.60
CA GLU A 58 -20.82 -28.44 -12.00
C GLU A 58 -22.20 -28.60 -11.39
N ILE A 59 -22.42 -27.89 -10.27
CA ILE A 59 -23.73 -27.64 -9.67
C ILE A 59 -24.14 -26.19 -9.95
N LYS A 60 -25.28 -26.01 -10.61
CA LYS A 60 -25.84 -24.70 -10.99
C LYS A 60 -26.86 -24.22 -9.96
N GLU A 61 -27.21 -22.94 -10.04
CA GLU A 61 -28.29 -22.33 -9.24
C GLU A 61 -29.56 -23.19 -9.24
N ALA A 62 -30.13 -23.40 -8.04
CA ALA A 62 -31.40 -24.09 -7.80
C ALA A 62 -31.51 -25.48 -8.47
N MET A 63 -30.40 -26.17 -8.72
CA MET A 63 -30.37 -27.44 -9.45
C MET A 63 -31.22 -28.54 -8.81
N PHE A 64 -31.41 -28.48 -7.50
CA PHE A 64 -32.17 -29.45 -6.71
C PHE A 64 -33.54 -28.93 -6.23
N SER A 65 -33.97 -27.74 -6.66
CA SER A 65 -35.20 -27.06 -6.20
C SER A 65 -36.52 -27.82 -6.40
N HIS A 66 -36.50 -28.88 -7.21
CA HIS A 66 -37.63 -29.77 -7.45
C HIS A 66 -37.76 -30.90 -6.41
N MET A 67 -36.80 -31.04 -5.49
CA MET A 67 -36.78 -32.02 -4.40
C MET A 67 -36.84 -31.31 -3.04
N GLN A 68 -37.92 -30.59 -2.76
CA GLN A 68 -38.02 -29.70 -1.58
C GLN A 68 -37.98 -30.43 -0.23
N SER A 69 -38.33 -31.71 -0.21
CA SER A 69 -38.32 -32.58 0.98
C SER A 69 -36.96 -33.23 1.25
N LEU A 70 -35.93 -32.90 0.47
CA LEU A 70 -34.62 -33.56 0.57
C LEU A 70 -33.94 -33.21 1.90
N GLN A 71 -33.55 -34.25 2.65
CA GLN A 71 -32.84 -34.17 3.91
C GLN A 71 -31.37 -34.58 3.76
N LEU A 72 -31.06 -35.51 2.85
CA LEU A 72 -29.70 -36.00 2.59
C LEU A 72 -29.33 -35.88 1.12
N LEU A 73 -28.20 -35.22 0.84
CA LEU A 73 -27.59 -35.13 -0.48
C LEU A 73 -26.13 -35.60 -0.43
N LEU A 74 -25.84 -36.71 -1.12
CA LEU A 74 -24.49 -37.29 -1.24
C LEU A 74 -24.00 -37.18 -2.68
N LEU A 75 -22.87 -36.50 -2.89
CA LEU A 75 -22.19 -36.29 -4.15
C LEU A 75 -20.74 -36.80 -4.02
N ASN A 76 -20.56 -38.10 -4.22
CA ASN A 76 -19.27 -38.76 -3.98
C ASN A 76 -18.58 -39.20 -5.29
N SER A 77 -17.27 -38.98 -5.39
CA SER A 77 -16.44 -39.50 -6.47
C SER A 77 -16.93 -39.07 -7.87
N ASN A 78 -17.40 -37.83 -7.99
CA ASN A 78 -17.73 -37.22 -9.28
C ASN A 78 -16.60 -36.29 -9.75
N SER A 79 -16.63 -35.89 -11.02
CA SER A 79 -15.68 -34.92 -11.58
C SER A 79 -16.06 -33.46 -11.30
N LEU A 80 -16.71 -33.18 -10.15
CA LEU A 80 -17.17 -31.83 -9.79
C LEU A 80 -15.98 -30.88 -9.59
N THR A 81 -15.97 -29.76 -10.30
CA THR A 81 -14.95 -28.70 -10.20
C THR A 81 -15.51 -27.40 -9.64
N THR A 82 -16.82 -27.15 -9.79
CA THR A 82 -17.44 -25.87 -9.44
C THR A 82 -18.82 -26.05 -8.78
N ILE A 83 -19.07 -25.28 -7.71
CA ILE A 83 -20.40 -25.07 -7.13
C ILE A 83 -20.72 -23.59 -7.31
N ARG A 84 -21.77 -23.25 -8.06
CA ARG A 84 -22.17 -21.85 -8.29
C ARG A 84 -22.91 -21.27 -7.07
N ASP A 85 -23.19 -19.97 -7.13
CA ASP A 85 -24.06 -19.31 -6.16
C ASP A 85 -25.47 -19.92 -6.18
N ASP A 86 -26.09 -19.97 -5.01
CA ASP A 86 -27.47 -20.44 -4.81
C ASP A 86 -27.73 -21.87 -5.35
N ALA A 87 -26.67 -22.69 -5.41
CA ALA A 87 -26.69 -24.05 -5.98
C ALA A 87 -27.71 -24.98 -5.32
N PHE A 88 -27.87 -24.84 -4.00
CA PHE A 88 -28.79 -25.65 -3.18
C PHE A 88 -30.07 -24.88 -2.80
N SER A 89 -30.37 -23.78 -3.49
CA SER A 89 -31.61 -23.04 -3.28
C SER A 89 -32.84 -23.91 -3.55
N GLY A 90 -33.86 -23.78 -2.70
CA GLY A 90 -35.07 -24.61 -2.73
C GLY A 90 -34.99 -25.92 -1.93
N LEU A 91 -33.95 -26.10 -1.10
CA LEU A 91 -33.81 -27.23 -0.17
C LEU A 91 -33.91 -26.79 1.30
N PRO A 92 -35.12 -26.40 1.79
CA PRO A 92 -35.27 -25.84 3.13
C PRO A 92 -35.02 -26.84 4.26
N HIS A 93 -35.15 -28.15 4.00
CA HIS A 93 -35.07 -29.21 5.00
C HIS A 93 -33.78 -30.03 4.91
N LEU A 94 -32.76 -29.55 4.20
CA LEU A 94 -31.52 -30.29 3.99
C LEU A 94 -30.69 -30.31 5.28
N GLU A 95 -30.46 -31.49 5.84
CA GLU A 95 -29.71 -31.70 7.07
C GLU A 95 -28.29 -32.21 6.82
N TYR A 96 -28.11 -33.06 5.80
CA TYR A 96 -26.84 -33.73 5.48
C TYR A 96 -26.41 -33.44 4.04
N LEU A 97 -25.27 -32.77 3.88
CA LEU A 97 -24.67 -32.47 2.58
C LEU A 97 -23.24 -32.98 2.53
N PHE A 98 -23.02 -34.03 1.72
CA PHE A 98 -21.72 -34.67 1.58
C PHE A 98 -21.23 -34.53 0.14
N ILE A 99 -20.18 -33.75 -0.07
CA ILE A 99 -19.57 -33.50 -1.39
C ILE A 99 -18.11 -33.96 -1.33
N GLU A 100 -17.91 -35.27 -1.44
CA GLU A 100 -16.65 -35.93 -1.11
C GLU A 100 -15.93 -36.51 -2.34
N SER A 101 -14.60 -36.54 -2.29
CA SER A 101 -13.77 -37.18 -3.32
C SER A 101 -14.00 -36.62 -4.74
N ASN A 102 -14.23 -35.31 -4.87
CA ASN A 102 -14.34 -34.65 -6.17
C ASN A 102 -13.08 -33.82 -6.49
N GLN A 103 -13.18 -32.87 -7.42
CA GLN A 103 -12.07 -32.06 -7.93
C GLN A 103 -12.28 -30.57 -7.63
N LEU A 104 -13.02 -30.23 -6.58
CA LEU A 104 -13.33 -28.85 -6.22
C LEU A 104 -12.07 -28.11 -5.78
N GLU A 105 -11.71 -27.01 -6.44
CA GLU A 105 -10.62 -26.12 -6.01
C GLU A 105 -11.11 -24.99 -5.08
N THR A 106 -12.39 -24.62 -5.21
CA THR A 106 -13.07 -23.61 -4.39
C THR A 106 -14.60 -23.76 -4.54
N ALA A 107 -15.36 -23.01 -3.75
CA ALA A 107 -16.82 -22.83 -3.89
C ALA A 107 -17.12 -21.34 -4.11
N SER A 108 -18.27 -21.01 -4.70
CA SER A 108 -18.73 -19.62 -4.76
C SER A 108 -19.21 -19.13 -3.39
N LYS A 109 -19.12 -17.81 -3.15
CA LYS A 109 -19.44 -17.20 -1.84
C LYS A 109 -20.84 -17.56 -1.35
N TYR A 110 -21.80 -17.68 -2.24
CA TYR A 110 -23.20 -17.95 -1.90
C TYR A 110 -23.64 -19.36 -2.24
N SER A 111 -22.71 -20.31 -2.37
CA SER A 111 -23.04 -21.69 -2.71
C SER A 111 -23.96 -22.37 -1.70
N PHE A 112 -23.80 -22.11 -0.40
CA PHE A 112 -24.60 -22.71 0.68
C PHE A 112 -25.65 -21.77 1.28
N ARG A 113 -26.00 -20.68 0.58
CA ARG A 113 -26.97 -19.71 1.07
C ARG A 113 -28.32 -20.38 1.35
N GLY A 114 -28.94 -20.04 2.48
CA GLY A 114 -30.27 -20.49 2.86
C GLY A 114 -30.37 -21.91 3.45
N LEU A 115 -29.25 -22.64 3.59
CA LEU A 115 -29.22 -23.99 4.18
C LEU A 115 -29.20 -23.95 5.73
N ARG A 116 -30.25 -23.37 6.33
CA ARG A 116 -30.32 -23.09 7.78
C ARG A 116 -30.48 -24.35 8.65
N ASP A 117 -31.09 -25.40 8.11
CA ASP A 117 -31.31 -26.67 8.80
C ASP A 117 -30.12 -27.64 8.64
N LEU A 118 -29.05 -27.23 7.93
CA LEU A 118 -27.91 -28.09 7.65
C LEU A 118 -27.10 -28.36 8.92
N THR A 119 -26.99 -29.64 9.29
CA THR A 119 -26.29 -30.09 10.49
C THR A 119 -24.93 -30.69 10.18
N HIS A 120 -24.78 -31.37 9.04
CA HIS A 120 -23.53 -32.01 8.64
C HIS A 120 -23.14 -31.60 7.22
N LEU A 121 -21.95 -31.00 7.09
CA LEU A 121 -21.35 -30.64 5.82
C LEU A 121 -20.00 -31.33 5.65
N SER A 122 -19.83 -32.12 4.59
CA SER A 122 -18.52 -32.66 4.21
C SER A 122 -18.09 -32.14 2.86
N LEU A 123 -16.90 -31.54 2.82
CA LEU A 123 -16.15 -31.20 1.61
C LEU A 123 -14.83 -31.99 1.56
N ALA A 124 -14.78 -33.16 2.19
CA ALA A 124 -13.58 -33.96 2.34
C ALA A 124 -13.04 -34.49 1.00
N ASN A 125 -11.71 -34.65 0.94
CA ASN A 125 -10.98 -35.24 -0.19
C ASN A 125 -11.25 -34.54 -1.53
N ASN A 126 -11.34 -33.21 -1.52
CA ASN A 126 -11.35 -32.39 -2.72
C ASN A 126 -9.96 -31.77 -2.97
N LYS A 127 -9.88 -30.71 -3.76
CA LYS A 127 -8.64 -29.97 -4.06
C LYS A 127 -8.72 -28.53 -3.58
N ILE A 128 -9.49 -28.28 -2.52
CA ILE A 128 -9.80 -26.91 -2.10
C ILE A 128 -8.52 -26.24 -1.62
N LYS A 129 -8.18 -25.12 -2.26
CA LYS A 129 -7.02 -24.29 -1.89
C LYS A 129 -7.40 -23.14 -0.96
N ALA A 130 -8.58 -22.57 -1.18
CA ALA A 130 -9.14 -21.52 -0.34
C ALA A 130 -10.66 -21.57 -0.42
N LEU A 131 -11.33 -21.13 0.65
CA LEU A 131 -12.78 -20.94 0.68
C LEU A 131 -13.08 -19.43 0.75
N PRO A 132 -14.11 -18.95 0.05
CA PRO A 132 -14.50 -17.54 0.10
C PRO A 132 -14.97 -17.13 1.50
N ARG A 133 -14.71 -15.87 1.85
CA ARG A 133 -15.13 -15.29 3.13
C ARG A 133 -16.65 -15.41 3.32
N ASP A 134 -17.05 -15.73 4.55
CA ASP A 134 -18.44 -15.85 5.00
C ASP A 134 -19.22 -16.97 4.30
N LEU A 135 -18.56 -17.96 3.71
CA LEU A 135 -19.22 -19.10 3.04
C LEU A 135 -20.25 -19.83 3.93
N PHE A 136 -20.03 -19.83 5.24
CA PHE A 136 -20.84 -20.54 6.23
C PHE A 136 -21.84 -19.64 6.98
N PHE A 137 -22.09 -18.41 6.50
CA PHE A 137 -22.85 -17.41 7.28
C PHE A 137 -24.31 -17.79 7.58
N ASP A 138 -24.94 -18.60 6.73
CA ASP A 138 -26.35 -19.03 6.83
C ASP A 138 -26.48 -20.44 7.43
N LEU A 139 -25.38 -21.07 7.85
CA LEU A 139 -25.35 -22.45 8.38
C LEU A 139 -25.57 -22.47 9.91
N ASP A 140 -26.71 -21.96 10.36
CA ASP A 140 -27.01 -21.74 11.78
C ASP A 140 -27.06 -23.03 12.61
N SER A 141 -27.44 -24.16 11.99
CA SER A 141 -27.61 -25.45 12.66
C SER A 141 -26.40 -26.38 12.52
N LEU A 142 -25.26 -25.89 12.03
CA LEU A 142 -24.12 -26.75 11.71
C LEU A 142 -23.49 -27.36 12.97
N ILE A 143 -23.44 -28.69 12.99
CA ILE A 143 -22.87 -29.51 14.07
C ILE A 143 -21.51 -30.06 13.64
N GLU A 144 -21.38 -30.56 12.42
CA GLU A 144 -20.15 -31.19 11.92
C GLU A 144 -19.73 -30.62 10.57
N LEU A 145 -18.44 -30.27 10.46
CA LEU A 145 -17.80 -29.85 9.22
C LEU A 145 -16.55 -30.70 8.95
N ASP A 146 -16.53 -31.39 7.82
CA ASP A 146 -15.36 -32.16 7.38
C ASP A 146 -14.68 -31.48 6.18
N LEU A 147 -13.42 -31.08 6.39
CA LEU A 147 -12.56 -30.41 5.40
C LEU A 147 -11.27 -31.21 5.13
N ARG A 148 -11.14 -32.43 5.67
CA ARG A 148 -9.89 -33.22 5.53
C ARG A 148 -9.58 -33.55 4.07
N GLY A 149 -8.30 -33.80 3.78
CA GLY A 149 -7.88 -34.22 2.43
C GLY A 149 -7.98 -33.13 1.36
N ASN A 150 -8.02 -31.85 1.76
CA ASN A 150 -7.91 -30.70 0.86
C ASN A 150 -6.48 -30.11 0.86
N ALA A 151 -6.23 -29.10 0.03
CA ALA A 151 -4.91 -28.54 -0.21
C ALA A 151 -4.86 -27.04 0.16
N PHE A 152 -5.23 -26.69 1.39
CA PHE A 152 -5.39 -25.30 1.81
C PHE A 152 -4.08 -24.49 1.74
N GLU A 153 -4.13 -23.35 1.07
CA GLU A 153 -3.11 -22.31 1.10
C GLU A 153 -3.37 -21.42 2.32
N CYS A 154 -2.55 -21.58 3.36
CA CYS A 154 -2.66 -20.85 4.62
C CYS A 154 -2.00 -19.48 4.55
N ASP A 155 -2.43 -18.68 3.57
CA ASP A 155 -2.14 -17.26 3.44
C ASP A 155 -3.29 -16.40 4.00
N CYS A 156 -3.26 -15.10 3.75
CA CYS A 156 -4.26 -14.16 4.27
C CYS A 156 -5.71 -14.45 3.88
N ARG A 157 -5.95 -15.16 2.76
CA ARG A 157 -7.29 -15.58 2.35
C ARG A 157 -7.87 -16.63 3.29
N ALA A 158 -7.03 -17.39 4.00
CA ALA A 158 -7.45 -18.36 5.00
C ALA A 158 -7.72 -17.74 6.39
N LYS A 159 -7.45 -16.44 6.59
CA LYS A 159 -7.60 -15.77 7.89
C LYS A 159 -9.03 -15.84 8.44
N TRP A 160 -10.04 -15.67 7.58
CA TRP A 160 -11.44 -15.75 8.01
C TRP A 160 -11.79 -17.17 8.46
N LEU A 161 -11.33 -18.20 7.74
CA LEU A 161 -11.59 -19.60 8.07
C LEU A 161 -10.91 -19.97 9.39
N MET A 162 -9.64 -19.58 9.58
CA MET A 162 -8.95 -19.71 10.86
C MET A 162 -9.76 -19.08 12.01
N SER A 163 -10.26 -17.85 11.80
CA SER A 163 -11.02 -17.14 12.83
C SER A 163 -12.35 -17.84 13.12
N TRP A 164 -13.04 -18.30 12.08
CA TRP A 164 -14.28 -19.05 12.18
C TRP A 164 -14.09 -20.39 12.91
N LEU A 165 -13.00 -21.13 12.63
CA LEU A 165 -12.64 -22.39 13.29
C LEU A 165 -12.43 -22.22 14.81
N LYS A 166 -11.99 -21.03 15.26
CA LYS A 166 -11.80 -20.73 16.68
C LYS A 166 -13.09 -20.34 17.39
N SER A 167 -14.06 -19.79 16.66
CA SER A 167 -15.31 -19.28 17.23
C SER A 167 -16.50 -20.20 17.06
N THR A 168 -16.44 -21.15 16.13
CA THR A 168 -17.54 -22.07 15.84
C THR A 168 -17.75 -23.08 16.96
N ASN A 169 -19.01 -23.45 17.18
CA ASN A 169 -19.38 -24.54 18.08
C ASN A 169 -19.43 -25.91 17.36
N ALA A 170 -19.33 -25.92 16.03
CA ALA A 170 -19.32 -27.14 15.24
C ALA A 170 -18.02 -27.93 15.49
N THR A 171 -18.12 -29.26 15.47
CA THR A 171 -16.94 -30.14 15.43
C THR A 171 -16.35 -30.13 14.03
N VAL A 172 -15.09 -29.70 13.92
CA VAL A 172 -14.40 -29.59 12.63
C VAL A 172 -13.18 -30.49 12.59
N SER A 173 -13.02 -31.24 11.50
CA SER A 173 -11.81 -32.03 11.24
C SER A 173 -10.54 -31.14 11.17
N ASP A 174 -9.37 -31.69 11.51
CA ASP A 174 -8.10 -30.96 11.40
C ASP A 174 -7.86 -30.43 9.96
N VAL A 175 -7.79 -29.10 9.82
CA VAL A 175 -7.45 -28.42 8.56
C VAL A 175 -5.94 -28.23 8.49
N LEU A 176 -5.28 -28.98 7.62
CA LEU A 176 -3.82 -28.91 7.42
C LEU A 176 -3.48 -28.02 6.23
N CYS A 177 -2.44 -27.20 6.41
CA CYS A 177 -1.90 -26.34 5.37
C CYS A 177 -1.08 -27.13 4.36
N ALA A 178 -1.37 -26.97 3.07
CA ALA A 178 -0.54 -27.48 1.98
C ALA A 178 0.56 -26.49 1.57
N GLY A 179 0.30 -25.19 1.73
CA GLY A 179 1.24 -24.11 1.46
C GLY A 179 0.89 -22.85 2.26
N PRO A 180 1.72 -21.79 2.20
CA PRO A 180 3.07 -21.75 1.62
C PRO A 180 4.06 -22.66 2.39
N GLU A 181 5.28 -22.89 1.89
CA GLU A 181 6.20 -23.93 2.41
C GLU A 181 6.50 -23.78 3.92
N ALA A 182 6.56 -22.55 4.43
CA ALA A 182 6.74 -22.26 5.86
C ALA A 182 5.56 -22.74 6.76
N MET A 183 4.39 -22.94 6.16
CA MET A 183 3.14 -23.32 6.83
C MET A 183 2.77 -24.79 6.60
N LYS A 184 3.38 -25.45 5.63
CA LYS A 184 3.05 -26.81 5.20
C LYS A 184 3.04 -27.81 6.38
N GLY A 185 1.96 -28.58 6.48
CA GLY A 185 1.73 -29.58 7.52
C GLY A 185 1.27 -29.02 8.88
N LYS A 186 1.24 -27.69 9.07
CA LYS A 186 0.68 -27.08 10.28
C LYS A 186 -0.84 -27.08 10.24
N ARG A 187 -1.48 -27.10 11.41
CA ARG A 187 -2.92 -26.97 11.58
C ARG A 187 -3.32 -25.51 11.50
N LEU A 188 -4.32 -25.19 10.69
CA LEU A 188 -4.82 -23.81 10.53
C LEU A 188 -5.36 -23.25 11.85
N ASN A 189 -6.03 -24.06 12.67
CA ASN A 189 -6.64 -23.60 13.94
C ASN A 189 -5.61 -23.20 15.02
N ASP A 190 -4.41 -23.77 14.97
CA ASP A 190 -3.35 -23.50 15.96
C ASP A 190 -2.60 -22.19 15.68
N MET A 191 -2.89 -21.54 14.55
CA MET A 191 -2.17 -20.35 14.12
C MET A 191 -2.59 -19.11 14.92
N THR A 192 -1.61 -18.41 15.49
CA THR A 192 -1.78 -17.08 16.13
C THR A 192 -1.32 -15.93 15.24
N SER A 193 -0.42 -16.19 14.29
CA SER A 193 0.34 -15.18 13.53
C SER A 193 -0.41 -14.53 12.36
N LEU A 194 -1.37 -15.22 11.73
CA LEU A 194 -2.15 -14.65 10.62
C LEU A 194 -2.97 -13.41 11.00
N HIS A 195 -3.17 -13.14 12.30
CA HIS A 195 -3.98 -12.01 12.75
C HIS A 195 -3.35 -10.65 12.41
N ASN A 196 -2.02 -10.52 12.49
CA ASN A 196 -1.31 -9.24 12.42
C ASN A 196 -0.61 -8.97 11.06
N GLU A 197 -0.51 -9.97 10.19
CA GLU A 197 0.31 -9.88 8.96
C GLU A 197 -0.49 -9.62 7.69
N CYS A 198 -1.83 -9.62 7.76
CA CYS A 198 -2.70 -9.50 6.58
C CYS A 198 -3.09 -8.08 6.20
N THR A 199 -2.41 -7.09 6.77
CA THR A 199 -2.50 -5.72 6.28
C THR A 199 -1.24 -5.41 5.49
N SER A 200 -1.39 -5.10 4.21
CA SER A 200 -0.36 -4.47 3.40
C SER A 200 -0.69 -3.00 3.20
N THR A 201 0.08 -2.34 2.37
CA THR A 201 -0.11 -0.95 1.98
C THR A 201 0.03 -0.83 0.48
N ASP A 202 -0.39 0.29 -0.09
CA ASP A 202 -0.10 0.62 -1.47
C ASP A 202 0.00 2.13 -1.69
N PHE A 203 0.59 2.53 -2.80
CA PHE A 203 0.64 3.91 -3.29
C PHE A 203 -0.22 4.05 -4.55
N THR A 204 -1.36 4.71 -4.43
CA THR A 204 -2.29 4.92 -5.55
C THR A 204 -2.24 6.37 -6.01
N LEU A 205 -2.24 6.62 -7.33
CA LEU A 205 -2.28 7.97 -7.85
C LEU A 205 -3.58 8.66 -7.40
N HIS A 206 -3.45 9.72 -6.61
CA HIS A 206 -4.56 10.49 -6.07
C HIS A 206 -4.90 11.68 -6.96
N GLN A 207 -3.88 12.47 -7.33
CA GLN A 207 -4.05 13.67 -8.14
C GLN A 207 -2.81 13.91 -9.01
N SER A 208 -3.01 14.50 -10.19
CA SER A 208 -1.93 15.00 -11.05
C SER A 208 -2.02 16.52 -11.10
N VAL A 209 -0.94 17.21 -10.75
CA VAL A 209 -0.82 18.67 -10.88
C VAL A 209 -0.17 18.96 -12.23
N ALA A 210 -0.87 19.69 -13.09
CA ALA A 210 -0.47 19.99 -14.46
C ALA A 210 0.65 21.05 -14.53
N SER A 211 1.79 20.75 -13.91
CA SER A 211 2.99 21.57 -13.91
C SER A 211 4.22 20.71 -13.67
N GLU A 212 5.29 21.04 -14.38
CA GLU A 212 6.64 20.55 -14.10
C GLU A 212 7.18 21.19 -12.82
N SER A 213 7.95 20.44 -12.05
CA SER A 213 8.47 20.92 -10.77
C SER A 213 9.85 20.33 -10.46
N LEU A 214 10.60 21.09 -9.66
CA LEU A 214 11.94 20.72 -9.19
C LEU A 214 11.90 20.24 -7.74
N SER A 215 11.40 21.06 -6.85
CA SER A 215 11.29 20.76 -5.42
C SER A 215 9.85 20.93 -4.93
N VAL A 216 9.52 20.13 -3.92
CA VAL A 216 8.28 20.22 -3.16
C VAL A 216 8.64 20.29 -1.70
N ASP A 217 7.93 21.12 -0.95
CA ASP A 217 8.07 21.24 0.50
C ASP A 217 6.69 21.33 1.14
N THR A 218 6.56 20.92 2.39
CA THR A 218 5.27 20.97 3.11
C THR A 218 5.40 21.70 4.43
N PHE A 219 4.33 22.41 4.80
CA PHE A 219 4.24 23.09 6.07
C PHE A 219 2.81 23.08 6.60
N THR A 220 2.68 23.17 7.91
CA THR A 220 1.38 23.29 8.59
C THR A 220 1.24 24.69 9.16
N TYR A 221 0.11 25.33 8.89
CA TYR A 221 -0.20 26.65 9.41
C TYR A 221 -1.68 26.72 9.82
N LYS A 222 -1.96 27.22 11.03
CA LYS A 222 -3.33 27.29 11.59
C LYS A 222 -4.13 25.97 11.48
N ASN A 223 -3.44 24.83 11.66
CA ASN A 223 -3.96 23.46 11.51
C ASN A 223 -4.35 23.02 10.09
N ASP A 224 -4.07 23.83 9.07
CA ASP A 224 -4.20 23.44 7.68
C ASP A 224 -2.84 23.03 7.10
N VAL A 225 -2.90 22.14 6.11
CA VAL A 225 -1.73 21.58 5.44
C VAL A 225 -1.54 22.29 4.10
N TYR A 226 -0.32 22.78 3.91
CA TYR A 226 0.11 23.46 2.71
C TYR A 226 1.30 22.76 2.07
N VAL A 227 1.42 22.94 0.76
CA VAL A 227 2.50 22.38 -0.05
C VAL A 227 3.04 23.48 -0.96
N ALA A 228 4.33 23.79 -0.87
CA ALA A 228 5.02 24.71 -1.75
C ALA A 228 5.75 23.93 -2.85
N ILE A 229 5.55 24.31 -4.11
CA ILE A 229 6.09 23.61 -5.29
C ILE A 229 6.88 24.61 -6.14
N ALA A 230 8.17 24.35 -6.31
CA ALA A 230 9.00 25.11 -7.23
C ALA A 230 8.74 24.66 -8.67
N ALA A 231 8.08 25.51 -9.46
CA ALA A 231 7.71 25.24 -10.84
C ALA A 231 8.46 26.21 -11.79
N PRO A 232 9.64 25.81 -12.31
CA PRO A 232 10.50 26.70 -13.09
C PRO A 232 9.85 27.19 -14.39
N ASN A 233 9.10 26.33 -15.09
CA ASN A 233 8.48 26.69 -16.38
C ASN A 233 7.32 27.66 -16.24
N THR A 234 6.62 27.65 -15.10
CA THR A 234 5.56 28.60 -14.80
C THR A 234 6.09 29.85 -14.11
N GLU A 235 7.41 29.93 -13.89
CA GLU A 235 8.07 31.03 -13.16
C GLU A 235 7.38 31.31 -11.82
N SER A 236 7.01 30.25 -11.11
CA SER A 236 6.26 30.38 -9.86
C SER A 236 6.63 29.34 -8.81
N CYS A 237 6.55 29.77 -7.55
CA CYS A 237 6.40 28.93 -6.40
C CYS A 237 4.90 28.77 -6.15
N MET A 238 4.34 27.62 -6.55
CA MET A 238 2.91 27.36 -6.35
C MET A 238 2.70 26.90 -4.91
N VAL A 239 1.85 27.60 -4.16
CA VAL A 239 1.42 27.18 -2.83
C VAL A 239 0.05 26.54 -2.97
N MET A 240 -0.07 25.29 -2.56
CA MET A 240 -1.32 24.54 -2.55
C MET A 240 -1.80 24.33 -1.11
N GLN A 241 -3.11 24.21 -0.92
CA GLN A 241 -3.76 23.91 0.35
C GLN A 241 -4.62 22.65 0.19
N TRP A 242 -4.67 21.84 1.25
CA TRP A 242 -5.61 20.73 1.35
C TRP A 242 -7.05 21.22 1.54
N ASP A 243 -7.96 20.80 0.67
CA ASP A 243 -9.40 21.03 0.83
C ASP A 243 -10.09 19.83 1.49
N HIS A 244 -10.64 20.05 2.68
CA HIS A 244 -11.35 19.04 3.45
C HIS A 244 -12.72 18.64 2.88
N ILE A 245 -13.26 19.40 1.92
CA ILE A 245 -14.57 19.13 1.29
C ILE A 245 -14.40 18.29 0.02
N GLU A 246 -13.63 18.77 -0.97
CA GLU A 246 -13.38 18.01 -2.19
C GLU A 246 -12.31 16.93 -2.02
N MET A 247 -11.61 16.92 -0.88
CA MET A 247 -10.61 15.92 -0.55
C MET A 247 -9.46 15.88 -1.58
N ASN A 248 -9.02 17.07 -2.02
CA ASN A 248 -7.97 17.29 -3.00
C ASN A 248 -7.05 18.45 -2.58
N PHE A 249 -5.92 18.63 -3.28
CA PHE A 249 -5.06 19.80 -3.11
C PHE A 249 -5.42 20.86 -4.16
N ARG A 250 -5.69 22.09 -3.70
CA ARG A 250 -6.04 23.24 -4.55
C ARG A 250 -4.96 24.30 -4.49
N THR A 251 -4.77 25.04 -5.58
CA THR A 251 -3.90 26.22 -5.57
C THR A 251 -4.45 27.26 -4.60
N TYR A 252 -3.60 27.72 -3.70
CA TYR A 252 -3.89 28.73 -2.69
C TYR A 252 -3.30 30.08 -3.08
N ASP A 253 -2.01 30.12 -3.41
CA ASP A 253 -1.32 31.32 -3.86
C ASP A 253 -0.17 30.95 -4.82
N ASN A 254 0.34 31.93 -5.58
CA ASN A 254 1.47 31.76 -6.50
C ASN A 254 2.47 32.90 -6.30
N ILE A 255 3.65 32.57 -5.79
CA ILE A 255 4.76 33.53 -5.68
C ILE A 255 5.51 33.54 -7.02
N THR A 256 5.51 34.66 -7.73
CA THR A 256 6.18 34.77 -9.02
C THR A 256 7.68 34.99 -8.89
N GLY A 257 8.45 34.37 -9.78
CA GLY A 257 9.90 34.42 -9.74
C GLY A 257 10.58 33.70 -10.91
N GLN A 258 11.73 34.21 -11.34
CA GLN A 258 12.40 33.72 -12.55
C GLN A 258 13.27 32.49 -12.26
N SER A 259 13.04 31.39 -12.99
CA SER A 259 13.86 30.17 -12.87
C SER A 259 14.02 29.69 -11.41
N ILE A 260 12.89 29.53 -10.73
CA ILE A 260 12.84 29.06 -9.34
C ILE A 260 13.28 27.60 -9.28
N VAL A 261 14.22 27.31 -8.38
CA VAL A 261 14.75 25.96 -8.14
C VAL A 261 14.28 25.37 -6.82
N GLY A 262 14.05 26.23 -5.82
CA GLY A 262 13.78 25.85 -4.44
C GLY A 262 12.67 26.70 -3.84
N CYS A 263 11.70 26.04 -3.22
CA CYS A 263 10.65 26.65 -2.41
C CYS A 263 10.61 25.99 -1.04
N LYS A 264 11.35 26.55 -0.08
CA LYS A 264 11.44 25.96 1.28
C LYS A 264 10.66 26.82 2.25
N ALA A 265 9.66 26.24 2.91
CA ALA A 265 8.87 26.92 3.92
C ALA A 265 9.56 26.88 5.29
N VAL A 266 9.36 27.93 6.07
CA VAL A 266 9.78 27.99 7.47
C VAL A 266 8.71 28.69 8.29
N VAL A 267 8.26 28.04 9.36
CA VAL A 267 7.24 28.57 10.28
C VAL A 267 7.94 28.97 11.58
N ILE A 268 8.03 30.27 11.82
CA ILE A 268 8.65 30.83 13.02
C ILE A 268 7.56 31.42 13.90
N GLN A 269 7.29 30.78 15.03
CA GLN A 269 6.19 31.13 15.93
C GLN A 269 4.84 31.02 15.19
N SER A 270 4.21 32.15 14.84
CA SER A 270 2.96 32.21 14.08
C SER A 270 3.14 32.86 12.70
N LEU A 271 4.39 33.06 12.25
CA LEU A 271 4.69 33.66 10.97
C LEU A 271 5.18 32.59 10.00
N VAL A 272 4.66 32.62 8.77
CA VAL A 272 5.06 31.71 7.70
C VAL A 272 5.93 32.47 6.72
N PHE A 273 7.10 31.91 6.42
CA PHE A 273 7.97 32.39 5.37
C PHE A 273 8.21 31.32 4.32
N VAL A 274 8.43 31.73 3.08
CA VAL A 274 8.90 30.86 2.00
C VAL A 274 10.17 31.44 1.43
N ILE A 275 11.24 30.65 1.48
CA ILE A 275 12.55 30.96 0.89
C ILE A 275 12.50 30.49 -0.56
N VAL A 276 12.63 31.43 -1.49
CA VAL A 276 12.55 31.20 -2.94
C VAL A 276 13.94 31.36 -3.53
N ALA A 277 14.56 30.23 -3.87
CA ALA A 277 15.86 30.21 -4.55
C ALA A 277 15.68 30.30 -6.07
N GLN A 278 16.46 31.19 -6.69
CA GLN A 278 16.35 31.51 -8.12
C GLN A 278 17.71 31.50 -8.81
N LEU A 279 17.76 31.00 -10.05
CA LEU A 279 18.98 31.03 -10.87
C LEU A 279 19.24 32.40 -11.52
N PHE A 280 18.20 33.25 -11.59
CA PHE A 280 18.22 34.59 -12.16
C PHE A 280 17.44 35.56 -11.26
N GLY A 281 17.79 36.85 -11.28
CA GLY A 281 17.08 37.88 -10.51
C GLY A 281 17.33 37.86 -8.98
N GLY A 282 18.27 37.05 -8.50
CA GLY A 282 18.57 36.90 -7.07
C GLY A 282 17.53 36.06 -6.32
N SER A 283 17.88 35.50 -5.16
CA SER A 283 16.94 34.74 -4.34
C SER A 283 16.24 35.65 -3.31
N HIS A 284 15.04 35.30 -2.88
CA HIS A 284 14.19 36.16 -2.04
C HIS A 284 13.49 35.34 -0.95
N ILE A 285 13.08 36.02 0.12
CA ILE A 285 12.23 35.46 1.18
C ILE A 285 10.89 36.19 1.12
N TYR A 286 9.81 35.43 1.17
CA TYR A 286 8.44 35.93 1.22
C TYR A 286 7.82 35.61 2.56
N GLN A 287 6.96 36.50 3.06
CA GLN A 287 6.20 36.32 4.28
C GLN A 287 4.71 36.25 3.94
N PHE A 288 3.99 35.34 4.59
CA PHE A 288 2.55 35.25 4.46
C PHE A 288 1.88 36.41 5.21
N ASP A 289 0.98 37.11 4.53
CA ASP A 289 0.13 38.17 5.06
C ASP A 289 -1.29 37.62 5.24
N ASP A 290 -1.72 37.46 6.49
CA ASP A 290 -3.05 36.94 6.84
C ASP A 290 -4.18 37.83 6.31
N ASP A 291 -4.02 39.16 6.33
CA ASP A 291 -5.07 40.11 5.96
C ASP A 291 -5.31 40.09 4.45
N GLN A 292 -4.22 39.93 3.68
CA GLN A 292 -4.28 39.84 2.22
C GLN A 292 -4.43 38.40 1.70
N SER A 293 -4.30 37.41 2.58
CA SER A 293 -4.28 35.98 2.24
C SER A 293 -3.32 35.64 1.10
N ARG A 294 -2.11 36.21 1.14
CA ARG A 294 -1.08 36.03 0.12
C ARG A 294 0.33 36.19 0.66
N PHE A 295 1.31 35.70 -0.08
CA PHE A 295 2.72 35.91 0.19
C PHE A 295 3.21 37.22 -0.42
N ASN A 296 3.86 38.03 0.42
CA ASN A 296 4.48 39.29 0.04
C ASN A 296 6.00 39.18 0.20
N LYS A 297 6.76 39.81 -0.71
CA LYS A 297 8.22 39.82 -0.63
C LYS A 297 8.64 40.49 0.68
N PHE A 298 9.43 39.78 1.47
CA PHE A 298 9.85 40.18 2.80
C PHE A 298 11.31 40.63 2.82
N GLN A 299 12.20 39.89 2.14
CA GLN A 299 13.63 40.17 2.16
C GLN A 299 14.33 39.69 0.88
N ASP A 300 15.31 40.46 0.39
CA ASP A 300 16.28 40.02 -0.63
C ASP A 300 17.42 39.21 0.01
N ILE A 301 17.79 38.08 -0.59
CA ILE A 301 18.99 37.33 -0.20
C ILE A 301 20.21 37.92 -0.92
N GLU A 302 21.30 38.07 -0.19
CA GLU A 302 22.51 38.72 -0.69
C GLU A 302 23.10 38.00 -1.93
N VAL A 303 22.97 38.63 -3.09
CA VAL A 303 23.40 38.09 -4.39
C VAL A 303 24.93 37.98 -4.51
N SER A 304 25.70 38.69 -3.67
CA SER A 304 27.17 38.64 -3.69
C SER A 304 27.72 37.26 -3.29
N LYS A 305 26.93 36.46 -2.56
CA LYS A 305 27.31 35.14 -2.03
C LYS A 305 26.70 33.99 -2.79
N ILE A 306 25.50 34.16 -3.33
CA ILE A 306 24.74 33.11 -4.01
C ILE A 306 24.68 33.41 -5.51
N SER A 307 25.10 32.45 -6.33
CA SER A 307 25.14 32.54 -7.79
C SER A 307 24.28 31.47 -8.45
N LYS A 308 24.40 30.20 -8.06
CA LYS A 308 23.63 29.07 -8.64
C LYS A 308 23.11 28.17 -7.52
N PRO A 309 22.08 28.62 -6.78
CA PRO A 309 21.48 27.80 -5.74
C PRO A 309 20.93 26.50 -6.36
N ASN A 310 21.07 25.39 -5.65
CA ASN A 310 20.57 24.09 -6.09
C ASN A 310 19.68 23.41 -5.05
N ASP A 311 19.97 23.61 -3.77
CA ASP A 311 19.22 23.03 -2.66
C ASP A 311 19.11 24.02 -1.48
N ILE A 312 18.05 23.85 -0.68
CA ILE A 312 17.77 24.65 0.52
C ILE A 312 17.37 23.70 1.64
N GLU A 313 18.08 23.79 2.77
CA GLU A 313 17.75 23.03 3.97
C GLU A 313 17.52 23.96 5.16
N THR A 314 16.46 23.73 5.93
CA THR A 314 16.05 24.53 7.09
C THR A 314 16.19 23.70 8.36
N PHE A 315 16.71 24.30 9.43
CA PHE A 315 16.94 23.59 10.68
C PHE A 315 17.05 24.53 11.87
N GLN A 316 17.02 23.95 13.07
CA GLN A 316 17.23 24.66 14.32
C GLN A 316 18.46 24.15 15.06
N ILE A 317 19.21 25.06 15.67
CA ILE A 317 20.28 24.73 16.60
C ILE A 317 20.06 25.53 17.88
N ALA A 318 19.84 24.83 19.00
CA ALA A 318 19.58 25.45 20.31
C ALA A 318 18.45 26.51 20.28
N GLY A 319 17.40 26.29 19.48
CA GLY A 319 16.24 27.17 19.34
C GLY A 319 16.40 28.30 18.32
N ASP A 320 17.61 28.55 17.83
CA ASP A 320 17.84 29.51 16.74
C ASP A 320 17.52 28.87 15.39
N TRP A 321 16.76 29.59 14.55
CA TRP A 321 16.45 29.17 13.18
C TRP A 321 17.58 29.49 12.21
N PHE A 322 17.88 28.52 11.37
CA PHE A 322 18.84 28.64 10.28
C PHE A 322 18.27 28.06 8.99
N PHE A 323 18.81 28.53 7.87
CA PHE A 323 18.74 27.79 6.61
C PHE A 323 20.08 27.87 5.90
N VAL A 324 20.39 26.86 5.09
CA VAL A 324 21.54 26.84 4.20
C VAL A 324 21.06 26.79 2.76
N ILE A 325 21.75 27.50 1.87
CA ILE A 325 21.60 27.35 0.43
C ILE A 325 22.88 26.70 -0.09
N ALA A 326 22.75 25.52 -0.71
CA ALA A 326 23.84 24.87 -1.43
C ALA A 326 24.01 25.55 -2.80
N ASP A 327 25.23 26.00 -3.12
CA ASP A 327 25.54 26.66 -4.40
C ASP A 327 26.35 25.74 -5.32
N SER A 328 25.81 25.48 -6.50
CA SER A 328 26.40 24.58 -7.50
C SER A 328 27.43 25.26 -8.42
N SER A 329 27.70 26.56 -8.22
CA SER A 329 28.74 27.30 -8.93
C SER A 329 30.01 27.39 -8.11
N LYS A 330 31.15 27.58 -8.79
CA LYS A 330 32.43 27.85 -8.12
C LYS A 330 32.55 29.27 -7.54
N ALA A 331 31.75 30.21 -8.06
CA ALA A 331 31.84 31.62 -7.71
C ALA A 331 30.93 31.97 -6.52
N GLY A 332 29.78 31.30 -6.42
CA GLY A 332 28.94 31.31 -5.23
C GLY A 332 29.56 30.47 -4.12
N LEU A 333 29.08 30.72 -2.91
CA LEU A 333 29.47 30.01 -1.70
C LEU A 333 28.22 29.45 -1.06
N SER A 334 28.23 28.15 -0.71
CA SER A 334 27.17 27.58 0.11
C SER A 334 27.11 28.34 1.43
N THR A 335 25.98 28.97 1.72
CA THR A 335 25.90 29.99 2.77
C THR A 335 24.78 29.67 3.75
N LEU A 336 25.14 29.66 5.02
CA LEU A 336 24.26 29.56 6.16
C LEU A 336 23.73 30.94 6.54
N TYR A 337 22.42 31.04 6.72
CA TYR A 337 21.72 32.24 7.17
C TYR A 337 21.06 31.99 8.52
N LYS A 338 21.12 32.99 9.40
CA LYS A 338 20.56 32.92 10.77
C LYS A 338 19.41 33.92 10.93
N TRP A 339 18.33 33.48 11.55
CA TRP A 339 17.23 34.34 11.98
C TRP A 339 17.66 35.21 13.17
N ASN A 340 17.40 36.53 13.11
CA ASN A 340 17.71 37.46 14.20
C ASN A 340 16.47 38.17 14.80
N GLY A 341 15.27 37.71 14.48
CA GLY A 341 14.01 38.33 14.88
C GLY A 341 13.41 39.32 13.87
N LYS A 342 14.21 39.83 12.92
CA LYS A 342 13.76 40.73 11.84
C LYS A 342 13.93 40.16 10.44
N GLY A 343 14.80 39.18 10.28
CA GLY A 343 15.14 38.61 8.98
C GLY A 343 16.23 37.57 9.11
N PHE A 344 16.63 37.03 7.97
CA PHE A 344 17.70 36.04 7.86
C PHE A 344 18.95 36.68 7.28
N TYR A 345 20.08 36.56 7.98
CA TYR A 345 21.32 37.21 7.58
C TYR A 345 22.46 36.20 7.50
N SER A 346 23.41 36.43 6.58
CA SER A 346 24.56 35.56 6.39
C SER A 346 25.31 35.36 7.71
N HIS A 347 25.54 34.10 8.07
CA HIS A 347 26.17 33.69 9.31
C HIS A 347 27.52 33.01 9.04
N GLN A 348 27.58 32.17 8.01
CA GLN A 348 28.80 31.47 7.62
C GLN A 348 28.73 31.02 6.16
N SER A 349 29.81 31.22 5.40
CA SER A 349 30.02 30.56 4.12
C SER A 349 30.83 29.27 4.30
N LEU A 350 30.53 28.26 3.50
CA LEU A 350 31.08 26.92 3.54
C LEU A 350 31.64 26.54 2.16
N HIS A 351 32.59 25.60 2.16
CA HIS A 351 33.06 24.88 0.98
C HIS A 351 33.42 25.75 -0.24
N GLU A 352 34.34 26.71 -0.02
CA GLU A 352 34.75 27.65 -1.08
C GLU A 352 35.31 26.93 -2.31
N TRP A 353 34.89 27.37 -3.51
CA TRP A 353 35.31 26.85 -4.83
C TRP A 353 34.79 25.47 -5.22
N PHE A 354 33.88 24.90 -4.41
CA PHE A 354 33.19 23.66 -4.73
C PHE A 354 31.86 23.91 -5.44
N ARG A 355 31.27 22.84 -5.97
CA ARG A 355 29.97 22.87 -6.65
C ARG A 355 29.01 22.01 -5.85
N ASP A 356 28.49 22.59 -4.78
CA ASP A 356 27.62 21.88 -3.87
C ASP A 356 26.25 21.66 -4.52
N THR A 357 25.79 20.42 -4.46
CA THR A 357 24.53 20.00 -5.06
C THR A 357 23.43 19.86 -4.02
N ASP A 358 23.77 19.53 -2.78
CA ASP A 358 22.78 19.23 -1.74
C ASP A 358 23.40 19.48 -0.35
N ALA A 359 22.56 19.91 0.59
CA ALA A 359 22.94 20.10 1.98
C ALA A 359 21.98 19.33 2.89
N GLU A 360 22.53 18.52 3.79
CA GLU A 360 21.72 17.70 4.69
C GLU A 360 22.09 17.99 6.15
N PHE A 361 21.13 18.51 6.90
CA PHE A 361 21.26 18.70 8.33
C PHE A 361 20.84 17.45 9.10
N LEU A 362 21.62 17.06 10.10
CA LEU A 362 21.31 15.92 10.95
C LEU A 362 21.91 16.09 12.35
N ASP A 363 21.25 15.47 13.34
CA ASP A 363 21.81 15.31 14.67
C ASP A 363 22.49 13.94 14.80
N VAL A 364 23.74 13.94 15.25
CA VAL A 364 24.53 12.75 15.56
C VAL A 364 24.96 12.85 17.02
N ASP A 365 24.44 11.95 17.86
CA ASP A 365 24.75 11.87 19.28
C ASP A 365 24.60 13.23 20.04
N GLY A 366 23.53 13.98 19.74
CA GLY A 366 23.21 15.27 20.37
C GLY A 366 24.06 16.44 19.86
N LYS A 367 24.76 16.24 18.73
CA LYS A 367 25.53 17.27 18.05
C LYS A 367 24.95 17.51 16.66
N ALA A 368 24.70 18.78 16.38
CA ALA A 368 24.32 19.26 15.06
C ALA A 368 25.47 19.07 14.06
N HIS A 369 25.16 18.41 12.95
CA HIS A 369 26.03 18.21 11.81
C HIS A 369 25.37 18.71 10.53
N LEU A 370 26.20 19.05 9.56
CA LEU A 370 25.77 19.40 8.21
C LEU A 370 26.65 18.63 7.22
N ILE A 371 26.03 17.91 6.29
CA ILE A 371 26.71 17.21 5.21
C ILE A 371 26.51 18.00 3.92
N LEU A 372 27.58 18.24 3.19
CA LEU A 372 27.52 18.81 1.84
C LEU A 372 27.92 17.76 0.82
N ALA A 373 27.07 17.56 -0.18
CA ALA A 373 27.40 16.80 -1.39
C ALA A 373 27.84 17.76 -2.49
N SER A 374 28.85 17.38 -3.26
CA SER A 374 29.40 18.23 -4.32
C SER A 374 29.83 17.40 -5.51
N ARG A 375 29.70 18.00 -6.71
CA ARG A 375 29.97 17.30 -7.97
C ARG A 375 31.42 16.82 -8.06
N SER A 376 31.59 15.55 -8.43
CA SER A 376 32.90 14.87 -8.57
C SER A 376 33.78 14.94 -7.33
N GLN A 377 33.17 15.03 -6.14
CA GLN A 377 33.84 15.00 -4.84
C GLN A 377 33.17 13.97 -3.93
N VAL A 378 33.81 13.70 -2.79
CA VAL A 378 33.19 12.96 -1.68
C VAL A 378 32.41 13.92 -0.77
N PRO A 379 31.30 13.47 -0.14
CA PRO A 379 30.55 14.29 0.80
C PRO A 379 31.38 14.69 2.03
N VAL A 380 31.24 15.94 2.43
CA VAL A 380 31.98 16.55 3.54
C VAL A 380 31.08 16.69 4.76
N ILE A 381 31.59 16.33 5.94
CA ILE A 381 30.88 16.42 7.22
C ILE A 381 31.39 17.63 8.00
N TYR A 382 30.48 18.53 8.34
CA TYR A 382 30.70 19.62 9.28
C TYR A 382 30.02 19.32 10.61
N GLN A 383 30.66 19.69 11.72
CA GLN A 383 30.07 19.65 13.06
C GLN A 383 29.94 21.06 13.62
N TRP A 384 28.81 21.36 14.26
CA TRP A 384 28.59 22.62 14.94
C TRP A 384 29.51 22.79 16.14
N SER A 385 30.31 23.85 16.14
CA SER A 385 31.10 24.29 17.28
C SER A 385 30.31 25.25 18.15
N ARG A 386 29.99 24.84 19.39
CA ARG A 386 29.27 25.68 20.36
C ARG A 386 30.08 26.91 20.79
N SER A 387 31.41 26.83 20.82
CA SER A 387 32.27 27.94 21.24
C SER A 387 32.30 29.06 20.20
N ASN A 388 32.35 28.69 18.92
CA ASN A 388 32.49 29.64 17.82
C ASN A 388 31.15 29.96 17.16
N GLN A 389 30.09 29.25 17.56
CA GLN A 389 28.77 29.24 16.92
C GLN A 389 28.90 29.09 15.40
N LYS A 390 29.72 28.15 14.93
CA LYS A 390 29.99 27.92 13.50
C LYS A 390 30.18 26.44 13.23
N PHE A 391 29.86 26.02 12.01
CA PHE A 391 30.21 24.70 11.50
C PHE A 391 31.71 24.62 11.22
N VAL A 392 32.34 23.54 11.68
CA VAL A 392 33.75 23.24 11.43
C VAL A 392 33.84 21.88 10.76
N GLN A 393 34.53 21.81 9.62
CA GLN A 393 34.74 20.56 8.91
C GLN A 393 35.44 19.54 9.83
N GLN A 394 34.84 18.36 9.97
CA GLN A 394 35.38 17.26 10.78
C GLN A 394 36.02 16.18 9.92
N GLY A 395 35.51 15.96 8.72
CA GLY A 395 35.99 14.90 7.84
C GLY A 395 35.11 14.74 6.61
N GLU A 396 35.24 13.59 5.98
CA GLU A 396 34.59 13.24 4.71
C GLU A 396 34.00 11.83 4.82
N ILE A 397 33.04 11.50 3.95
CA ILE A 397 32.52 10.15 3.79
C ILE A 397 33.30 9.47 2.65
N PRO A 398 34.27 8.59 2.94
CA PRO A 398 35.15 8.03 1.92
C PRO A 398 34.39 7.07 0.98
N ASN A 399 34.98 6.78 -0.18
CA ASN A 399 34.47 5.83 -1.18
C ASN A 399 33.09 6.19 -1.78
N MET A 400 32.66 7.44 -1.61
CA MET A 400 31.37 7.97 -2.04
C MET A 400 31.56 9.15 -3.01
N GLU A 401 32.29 8.95 -4.11
CA GLU A 401 32.46 9.99 -5.13
C GLU A 401 31.16 10.26 -5.90
N ASP A 402 30.97 11.52 -6.32
CA ASP A 402 29.90 11.99 -7.22
C ASP A 402 28.48 11.71 -6.69
N VAL A 403 28.32 11.85 -5.38
CA VAL A 403 27.01 11.87 -4.73
C VAL A 403 26.31 13.18 -5.09
N VAL A 404 25.07 13.07 -5.55
CA VAL A 404 24.24 14.19 -5.99
C VAL A 404 23.42 14.76 -4.82
N ALA A 405 22.92 13.89 -3.94
CA ALA A 405 22.11 14.28 -2.79
C ALA A 405 22.27 13.29 -1.63
N VAL A 406 22.14 13.77 -0.40
CA VAL A 406 22.21 13.00 0.84
C VAL A 406 20.93 13.24 1.63
N LYS A 407 20.28 12.17 2.09
CA LYS A 407 19.14 12.28 3.01
C LYS A 407 19.35 11.35 4.19
N HIS A 408 19.10 11.81 5.41
CA HIS A 408 19.19 10.96 6.58
C HIS A 408 17.83 10.36 6.95
N PHE A 409 17.85 9.23 7.64
CA PHE A 409 16.67 8.66 8.27
C PHE A 409 17.05 7.89 9.52
N ARG A 410 16.05 7.63 10.37
CA ARG A 410 16.20 6.82 11.57
C ARG A 410 15.21 5.67 11.54
N VAL A 411 15.69 4.48 11.84
CA VAL A 411 14.85 3.31 12.12
C VAL A 411 15.08 2.97 13.58
N LYS A 412 14.04 3.12 14.40
CA LYS A 412 14.17 3.18 15.87
C LYS A 412 15.16 4.30 16.23
N GLU A 413 16.23 3.99 16.95
CA GLU A 413 17.26 4.96 17.36
C GLU A 413 18.52 4.92 16.46
N GLU A 414 18.58 4.01 15.48
CA GLU A 414 19.74 3.86 14.59
C GLU A 414 19.67 4.88 13.45
N LEU A 415 20.80 5.54 13.18
CA LEU A 415 20.93 6.58 12.16
C LEU A 415 21.48 6.00 10.86
N TYR A 416 20.86 6.39 9.75
CA TYR A 416 21.23 5.97 8.40
C TYR A 416 21.30 7.15 7.45
N LEU A 417 22.08 6.99 6.38
CA LEU A 417 22.15 7.91 5.25
C LEU A 417 21.74 7.20 3.96
N ALA A 418 20.99 7.91 3.14
CA ALA A 418 20.66 7.58 1.77
C ALA A 418 21.47 8.49 0.83
N MET A 419 22.43 7.90 0.12
CA MET A 419 23.38 8.61 -0.75
C MET A 419 22.99 8.39 -2.20
N THR A 420 22.58 9.45 -2.87
CA THR A 420 22.09 9.38 -4.25
C THR A 420 23.22 9.55 -5.24
N ARG A 421 23.31 8.67 -6.25
CA ARG A 421 24.14 8.88 -7.45
C ARG A 421 23.30 8.91 -8.71
N TYR A 422 23.73 9.71 -9.69
CA TYR A 422 23.09 9.74 -11.01
C TYR A 422 23.21 8.41 -11.76
N ILE A 423 24.41 7.85 -11.81
CA ILE A 423 24.71 6.54 -12.43
C ILE A 423 25.62 5.72 -11.49
N GLY A 424 25.72 4.42 -11.74
CA GLY A 424 26.37 3.49 -10.82
C GLY A 424 25.38 3.06 -9.73
N ASP A 425 25.84 2.99 -8.49
CA ASP A 425 24.98 2.57 -7.37
C ASP A 425 24.83 3.70 -6.36
N SER A 426 23.57 4.05 -6.06
CA SER A 426 23.21 4.76 -4.84
C SER A 426 23.40 3.83 -3.65
N LYS A 427 23.69 4.39 -2.47
CA LYS A 427 24.11 3.59 -1.32
C LYS A 427 23.41 4.00 -0.04
N LEU A 428 23.14 3.02 0.80
CA LEU A 428 22.68 3.21 2.16
C LEU A 428 23.82 2.95 3.13
N LEU A 429 24.00 3.84 4.08
CA LEU A 429 25.03 3.74 5.10
C LEU A 429 24.38 3.81 6.48
N HIS A 430 24.92 3.05 7.42
CA HIS A 430 24.55 3.04 8.83
C HIS A 430 25.63 3.74 9.67
N TRP A 431 25.23 4.55 10.65
CA TRP A 431 26.14 5.16 11.62
C TRP A 431 26.66 4.10 12.61
N GLY A 432 27.89 3.65 12.41
CA GLY A 432 28.56 2.70 13.31
C GLY A 432 29.23 3.39 14.51
N ALA A 433 30.27 2.75 15.06
CA ALA A 433 30.93 3.20 16.30
C ALA A 433 31.69 4.55 16.22
N LYS A 434 31.65 5.26 15.08
CA LYS A 434 32.25 6.60 14.78
C LYS A 434 32.27 6.99 13.30
N GLN A 435 31.81 6.12 12.40
CA GLN A 435 31.83 6.35 10.95
C GLN A 435 30.63 5.69 10.29
N PHE A 436 30.28 6.19 9.11
CA PHE A 436 29.26 5.57 8.28
C PHE A 436 29.79 4.33 7.58
N VAL A 437 29.04 3.24 7.65
CA VAL A 437 29.36 1.94 7.03
C VAL A 437 28.27 1.58 6.04
N GLU A 438 28.63 1.23 4.82
CA GLU A 438 27.69 0.79 3.79
C GLU A 438 26.95 -0.49 4.20
N ILE A 439 25.63 -0.50 4.02
CA ILE A 439 24.76 -1.66 4.30
C ILE A 439 24.08 -2.21 3.06
N GLN A 440 23.87 -1.37 2.04
CA GLN A 440 23.13 -1.74 0.85
C GLN A 440 23.50 -0.82 -0.32
N ALA A 441 23.58 -1.39 -1.52
CA ALA A 441 23.77 -0.67 -2.77
C ALA A 441 22.54 -0.88 -3.67
N LEU A 442 22.07 0.19 -4.31
CA LEU A 442 20.88 0.24 -5.14
C LEU A 442 21.24 0.82 -6.52
N PRO A 443 21.00 0.09 -7.63
CA PRO A 443 21.41 0.54 -8.97
C PRO A 443 20.69 1.82 -9.40
N SER A 444 21.46 2.87 -9.68
CA SER A 444 20.96 4.15 -10.18
C SER A 444 20.92 4.18 -11.70
N ARG A 445 19.77 4.59 -12.25
CA ARG A 445 19.54 4.74 -13.69
C ARG A 445 19.11 6.17 -14.01
N GLY A 446 20.05 7.11 -13.90
CA GLY A 446 19.74 8.54 -14.00
C GLY A 446 18.98 9.03 -12.77
N SER A 447 19.42 8.64 -11.57
CA SER A 447 18.73 8.98 -10.32
C SER A 447 19.15 10.35 -9.79
N MET A 448 18.18 11.21 -9.53
CA MET A 448 18.41 12.51 -8.88
C MET A 448 18.00 12.53 -7.41
N ILE A 449 17.28 11.51 -6.94
CA ILE A 449 16.80 11.46 -5.56
C ILE A 449 16.73 10.02 -5.05
N LEU A 450 17.21 9.82 -3.82
CA LEU A 450 16.98 8.64 -2.99
C LEU A 450 16.38 9.11 -1.66
N GLN A 451 15.05 9.14 -1.58
CA GLN A 451 14.35 9.75 -0.46
C GLN A 451 13.82 8.67 0.51
N PRO A 452 14.30 8.63 1.76
CA PRO A 452 13.65 7.86 2.81
C PRO A 452 12.40 8.61 3.32
N PHE A 453 11.36 7.86 3.65
CA PHE A 453 10.15 8.40 4.27
C PHE A 453 9.45 7.31 5.09
N SER A 454 8.50 7.69 5.96
CA SER A 454 7.85 6.72 6.85
C SER A 454 6.40 7.08 7.10
N PHE A 455 5.55 6.05 7.15
CA PHE A 455 4.17 6.14 7.59
C PHE A 455 3.97 5.21 8.78
N LYS A 456 3.74 5.79 9.96
CA LYS A 456 3.71 5.03 11.23
C LYS A 456 5.00 4.23 11.38
N GLU A 457 4.90 2.92 11.63
CA GLU A 457 6.05 2.01 11.80
C GLU A 457 6.64 1.48 10.47
N ARG A 458 6.09 1.87 9.32
CA ARG A 458 6.58 1.41 8.01
C ARG A 458 7.55 2.42 7.42
N HIS A 459 8.79 1.96 7.20
CA HIS A 459 9.84 2.75 6.58
C HIS A 459 9.96 2.39 5.10
N TYR A 460 9.97 3.40 4.24
CA TYR A 460 10.08 3.25 2.80
C TYR A 460 11.25 4.08 2.27
N LEU A 461 11.64 3.75 1.05
CA LEU A 461 12.69 4.45 0.32
C LEU A 461 12.28 4.60 -1.15
N ALA A 462 12.22 5.82 -1.65
CA ALA A 462 11.95 6.11 -3.06
C ALA A 462 13.26 6.40 -3.80
N LEU A 463 13.60 5.53 -4.76
CA LEU A 463 14.68 5.77 -5.72
C LEU A 463 14.07 6.28 -7.03
N GLY A 464 14.32 7.55 -7.34
CA GLY A 464 13.93 8.16 -8.60
C GLY A 464 14.75 7.62 -9.78
N SER A 465 14.16 7.60 -10.97
CA SER A 465 14.86 7.19 -12.19
C SER A 465 14.39 8.01 -13.39
N ASP A 466 15.34 8.60 -14.12
CA ASP A 466 15.07 9.29 -15.39
C ASP A 466 14.99 8.31 -16.58
N TYR A 467 15.51 7.09 -16.44
CA TYR A 467 15.63 6.12 -17.55
C TYR A 467 14.70 4.90 -17.43
N THR A 468 14.16 4.64 -16.24
CA THR A 468 13.27 3.49 -15.95
C THR A 468 12.14 3.94 -15.03
N PHE A 469 11.30 3.00 -14.58
CA PHE A 469 10.39 3.27 -13.47
C PHE A 469 11.17 3.65 -12.20
N SER A 470 10.56 4.52 -11.39
CA SER A 470 11.05 4.81 -10.05
C SER A 470 10.64 3.68 -9.12
N GLN A 471 11.54 3.28 -8.22
CA GLN A 471 11.34 2.14 -7.35
C GLN A 471 11.10 2.62 -5.92
N ILE A 472 9.96 2.20 -5.35
CA ILE A 472 9.70 2.27 -3.92
C ILE A 472 10.16 0.96 -3.30
N TYR A 473 10.92 1.06 -2.21
CA TYR A 473 11.35 -0.06 -1.39
C TYR A 473 10.70 0.02 0.00
N LEU A 474 10.58 -1.13 0.67
CA LEU A 474 10.08 -1.27 2.03
C LEU A 474 11.19 -1.84 2.91
N TRP A 475 11.36 -1.30 4.11
CA TRP A 475 12.36 -1.76 5.07
C TRP A 475 12.02 -3.14 5.64
N ASP A 476 12.95 -4.09 5.51
CA ASP A 476 12.94 -5.36 6.21
C ASP A 476 13.68 -5.21 7.56
N ALA A 477 12.94 -5.42 8.65
CA ALA A 477 13.47 -5.28 10.01
C ALA A 477 14.40 -6.43 10.45
N GLN A 478 14.32 -7.60 9.81
CA GLN A 478 15.15 -8.76 10.09
C GLN A 478 16.51 -8.62 9.40
N GLU A 479 16.49 -8.32 8.10
CA GLU A 479 17.70 -8.18 7.27
C GLU A 479 18.35 -6.79 7.41
N LYS A 480 17.63 -5.81 7.97
CA LYS A 480 18.05 -4.39 8.05
C LYS A 480 18.41 -3.81 6.67
N GLN A 481 17.60 -4.14 5.67
CA GLN A 481 17.77 -3.70 4.28
C GLN A 481 16.42 -3.31 3.67
N PHE A 482 16.46 -2.53 2.58
CA PHE A 482 15.27 -2.19 1.82
C PHE A 482 15.00 -3.20 0.71
N GLU A 483 13.81 -3.79 0.69
CA GLU A 483 13.36 -4.72 -0.35
C GLU A 483 12.45 -4.03 -1.36
N ARG A 484 12.47 -4.49 -2.61
CA ARG A 484 11.61 -3.92 -3.66
C ARG A 484 10.15 -4.08 -3.27
N PHE A 485 9.42 -2.97 -3.26
CA PHE A 485 8.03 -2.95 -2.83
C PHE A 485 7.08 -2.64 -4.00
N LYS A 486 7.31 -1.52 -4.71
CA LYS A 486 6.45 -1.09 -5.82
C LYS A 486 7.21 -0.26 -6.83
N GLU A 487 6.88 -0.41 -8.11
CA GLU A 487 7.31 0.49 -9.16
C GLU A 487 6.25 1.57 -9.43
N VAL A 488 6.69 2.81 -9.62
CA VAL A 488 5.84 3.95 -9.98
C VAL A 488 6.43 4.68 -11.17
N TYR A 489 5.56 5.13 -12.07
CA TYR A 489 5.98 5.87 -13.26
C TYR A 489 5.85 7.38 -13.05
N ILE A 490 7.01 8.03 -12.92
CA ILE A 490 7.15 9.49 -12.86
C ILE A 490 8.21 9.91 -13.88
N GLN A 491 7.95 10.97 -14.63
CA GLN A 491 8.89 11.46 -15.64
C GLN A 491 9.96 12.35 -15.00
N ALA A 492 11.18 11.85 -14.91
CA ALA A 492 12.33 12.58 -14.36
C ALA A 492 12.07 13.15 -12.95
N PRO A 493 11.86 12.29 -11.93
CA PRO A 493 11.56 12.72 -10.57
C PRO A 493 12.71 13.51 -9.95
N ARG A 494 12.41 14.52 -9.14
CA ARG A 494 13.43 15.38 -8.48
C ARG A 494 13.32 15.40 -6.96
N SER A 495 12.15 15.09 -6.41
CA SER A 495 11.90 15.02 -4.97
C SER A 495 10.71 14.11 -4.71
N PHE A 496 10.70 13.50 -3.53
CA PHE A 496 9.53 12.83 -2.95
C PHE A 496 9.27 13.49 -1.59
N THR A 497 8.07 14.01 -1.36
CA THR A 497 7.75 14.76 -0.14
C THR A 497 6.55 14.15 0.54
N LEU A 498 6.74 13.78 1.80
CA LEU A 498 5.70 13.27 2.68
C LEU A 498 4.73 14.39 3.05
N VAL A 499 3.42 14.15 2.91
CA VAL A 499 2.37 15.09 3.32
C VAL A 499 1.28 14.33 4.06
N SER A 500 1.01 14.69 5.32
CA SER A 500 -0.05 14.07 6.11
C SER A 500 -1.11 15.10 6.51
N THR A 501 -2.37 14.75 6.32
CA THR A 501 -3.53 15.54 6.78
C THR A 501 -4.06 15.07 8.14
N GLY A 502 -3.34 14.15 8.79
CA GLY A 502 -3.74 13.48 10.03
C GLY A 502 -4.73 12.33 9.82
N ARG A 503 -5.50 12.33 8.73
CA ARG A 503 -6.39 11.22 8.33
C ARG A 503 -5.90 10.47 7.10
N ARG A 504 -5.27 11.19 6.18
CA ARG A 504 -4.78 10.67 4.91
C ARG A 504 -3.33 11.09 4.73
N ASP A 505 -2.62 10.20 4.06
CA ASP A 505 -1.19 10.18 3.99
C ASP A 505 -0.79 10.16 2.52
N PHE A 506 0.01 11.13 2.10
CA PHE A 506 0.33 11.37 0.70
C PHE A 506 1.85 11.48 0.48
N ILE A 507 2.26 11.20 -0.75
CA ILE A 507 3.59 11.51 -1.26
C ILE A 507 3.42 12.36 -2.51
N PHE A 508 4.00 13.55 -2.47
CA PHE A 508 4.18 14.38 -3.64
C PHE A 508 5.49 13.97 -4.34
N SER A 509 5.41 13.72 -5.63
CA SER A 509 6.58 13.51 -6.48
C SER A 509 6.69 14.66 -7.46
N SER A 510 7.78 15.44 -7.35
CA SER A 510 8.11 16.42 -8.39
C SER A 510 8.52 15.73 -9.68
N SER A 511 8.37 16.43 -10.80
CA SER A 511 8.55 15.89 -12.14
C SER A 511 9.16 16.95 -13.03
N PHE A 512 10.40 16.75 -13.46
CA PHE A 512 11.13 17.77 -14.22
C PHE A 512 10.68 17.89 -15.68
N LYS A 513 9.99 16.88 -16.23
CA LYS A 513 9.56 16.86 -17.64
C LYS A 513 8.09 16.47 -17.84
N GLY A 514 7.38 16.18 -16.76
CA GLY A 514 5.97 15.84 -16.82
C GLY A 514 5.20 16.49 -15.69
N ASN A 515 4.00 15.98 -15.45
CA ASN A 515 3.18 16.47 -14.35
C ASN A 515 3.74 16.01 -13.01
N THR A 516 3.68 16.91 -12.03
CA THR A 516 3.85 16.58 -10.61
C THR A 516 2.72 15.63 -10.18
N GLN A 517 3.06 14.54 -9.51
CA GLN A 517 2.09 13.50 -9.12
C GLN A 517 1.94 13.43 -7.61
N ILE A 518 0.72 13.21 -7.16
CA ILE A 518 0.37 13.02 -5.75
C ILE A 518 -0.13 11.60 -5.59
N PHE A 519 0.58 10.79 -4.82
CA PHE A 519 0.18 9.43 -4.47
C PHE A 519 -0.40 9.40 -3.07
N GLU A 520 -1.49 8.68 -2.88
CA GLU A 520 -2.04 8.37 -1.57
C GLU A 520 -1.50 7.03 -1.07
N HIS A 521 -1.10 6.99 0.20
CA HIS A 521 -0.77 5.78 0.93
C HIS A 521 -2.06 5.19 1.50
N ILE A 522 -2.41 3.99 1.02
CA ILE A 522 -3.59 3.27 1.46
C ILE A 522 -3.19 1.98 2.18
N ILE A 523 -4.02 1.55 3.14
CA ILE A 523 -3.89 0.25 3.78
C ILE A 523 -4.75 -0.74 2.99
N ILE A 524 -4.16 -1.88 2.62
CA ILE A 524 -4.84 -2.97 1.93
C ILE A 524 -5.01 -4.13 2.92
N ASP A 525 -6.25 -4.57 3.10
CA ASP A 525 -6.54 -5.81 3.81
C ASP A 525 -6.43 -6.98 2.82
N LEU A 526 -5.38 -7.79 2.97
CA LEU A 526 -5.11 -8.98 2.15
C LEU A 526 -6.01 -10.17 2.51
N SER A 527 -6.87 -10.03 3.53
CA SER A 527 -7.85 -11.06 3.88
C SER A 527 -9.19 -10.94 3.17
N LEU A 528 -9.36 -9.89 2.35
CA LEU A 528 -10.57 -9.62 1.57
C LEU A 528 -10.63 -10.36 0.23
#